data_AF-A0A0C2H3L8-F1
#
_entry.id   AF-A0A0C2H3L8-F1
#
_cell.length_a   1.000
_cell.length_b   1.000
_cell.length_c   1.000
_cell.angle_alpha   90.00
_cell.angle_beta   90.00
_cell.angle_gamma   90.00
#
_symmetry.space_group_name_H-M   'P 1'
#
loop_
_entity.id
_entity.type
_entity.pdbx_description
1 polymer ?
#
loop_
_entity_poly.entity_id
_entity_poly.type
_entity_poly.pdbx_seq_one_letter_code
_entity_poly.pdbx_strand_id
1 'polypeptide(L)'
;MWSDAEDDFFDDFADTGAAAGDAQGDVGSTFSSQKSASQRSFAGKDLRANEFQDTQRRDRIVVNYNNDTGESVEPSNEFEKMLLRDGIEVRSDENYKRYMYIGDITSDLLVAKLDKNMNVRRYRDDLLSAFEEALQQRNNFVTSCGVQESIFRVLILCHSSQAKAFDLLMNQLQNLQKEGQSNLNLSHLCIAQIRFINRIYDSRALFCSIFEREIEQWIPEIRNSLISSIPEVLTDVSVQLEAVQELQSLLLRDVKTDPTGCKLAVISALSLLNSDAETTKKSLSSFDVELLPSLIELLLRRLDTSSKNAFADLLCQFSSNLQIDKLRLSRRGKPRRTLDDIVGEVFDKLSQFVVLGGDTRWKEVNRFLRTMGPTGKGVLDVASQESMIAPESDTPHTLGLFDVMLSITLLSLRTCPLNVATSIKQRFVQSQDNIECLYRLFSDALKFKQFCERNVNPIISVAQQCLWSAKPEAQKLGAKLFKELVLALPKRREVGHWNIFSIAFSLF
;
A
#
# COMPACT_ATOMS: atom_id res chain seq x y z
N MET A 1 32.12 44.84 28.55
CA MET A 1 32.82 44.94 29.84
C MET A 1 31.75 45.25 30.88
N TRP A 2 31.68 44.47 31.97
CA TRP A 2 30.61 44.39 33.00
C TRP A 2 29.34 43.68 32.48
N SER A 3 28.61 42.81 33.19
CA SER A 3 28.69 42.22 34.55
C SER A 3 27.63 41.08 34.65
N ASP A 4 27.75 40.25 35.70
CA ASP A 4 26.83 39.26 36.30
C ASP A 4 25.36 39.14 35.82
N ALA A 5 24.92 37.88 35.70
CA ALA A 5 23.61 37.41 36.12
C ALA A 5 23.67 35.88 36.36
N GLU A 6 23.66 35.49 37.63
CA GLU A 6 23.09 34.21 38.09
C GLU A 6 21.56 34.28 37.93
N ASP A 7 20.91 33.12 37.75
CA ASP A 7 19.68 32.72 38.47
C ASP A 7 18.92 31.60 37.73
N ASP A 8 18.90 30.43 38.38
CA ASP A 8 17.71 29.66 38.73
C ASP A 8 16.49 29.70 37.79
N PHE A 9 16.28 28.60 37.06
CA PHE A 9 14.96 28.26 36.51
C PHE A 9 14.72 26.74 36.56
N PHE A 10 14.59 26.23 37.78
CA PHE A 10 13.91 24.97 38.11
C PHE A 10 13.16 25.21 39.41
N ASP A 11 11.85 25.46 39.32
CA ASP A 11 10.80 24.85 40.16
C ASP A 11 9.46 25.59 40.03
N ASP A 12 8.39 24.79 40.12
CA ASP A 12 6.96 25.11 40.28
C ASP A 12 6.17 25.75 39.12
N PHE A 13 5.19 25.01 38.59
CA PHE A 13 3.84 25.05 39.18
C PHE A 13 2.91 23.98 38.56
N ALA A 14 2.31 23.16 39.43
CA ALA A 14 1.13 22.36 39.17
C ALA A 14 -0.15 23.17 39.51
N ASP A 15 -1.26 22.79 38.87
CA ASP A 15 -2.67 23.02 39.20
C ASP A 15 -3.21 24.43 39.51
N THR A 16 -4.26 24.83 38.77
CA THR A 16 -5.57 25.19 39.36
C THR A 16 -6.61 25.48 38.26
N GLY A 17 -7.84 25.05 38.50
CA GLY A 17 -8.99 25.28 37.63
C GLY A 17 -9.95 26.38 38.10
N ALA A 18 -11.01 26.52 37.28
CA ALA A 18 -12.35 27.04 37.56
C ALA A 18 -12.71 28.54 37.32
N ALA A 19 -13.79 28.67 36.52
CA ALA A 19 -14.98 29.53 36.67
C ALA A 19 -15.08 30.93 36.01
N ALA A 20 -15.96 30.98 34.99
CA ALA A 20 -17.18 31.80 34.80
C ALA A 20 -17.16 33.34 34.78
N GLY A 21 -17.90 33.91 33.81
CA GLY A 21 -18.39 35.30 33.80
C GLY A 21 -19.16 35.68 32.52
N ASP A 22 -20.48 35.85 32.66
CA ASP A 22 -21.53 36.10 31.63
C ASP A 22 -21.82 37.59 31.33
N ALA A 23 -22.58 37.79 30.22
CA ALA A 23 -23.58 38.86 29.92
C ALA A 23 -23.06 40.25 29.42
N GLN A 24 -23.72 41.04 28.55
CA GLN A 24 -25.11 41.12 28.06
C GLN A 24 -25.26 42.17 26.90
N GLY A 25 -26.24 41.96 25.98
CA GLY A 25 -27.11 42.89 25.18
C GLY A 25 -26.61 44.23 24.56
N ASP A 26 -27.23 44.87 23.55
CA ASP A 26 -28.54 44.71 22.88
C ASP A 26 -28.66 45.63 21.62
N VAL A 27 -29.53 45.24 20.66
CA VAL A 27 -30.36 45.98 19.65
C VAL A 27 -29.78 47.05 18.67
N GLY A 28 -30.03 46.85 17.35
CA GLY A 28 -30.82 47.82 16.55
C GLY A 28 -30.37 48.38 15.17
N SER A 29 -30.77 47.69 14.09
CA SER A 29 -31.35 48.25 12.83
C SER A 29 -30.52 48.59 11.56
N THR A 30 -31.07 48.08 10.44
CA THR A 30 -31.23 48.67 9.08
C THR A 30 -30.21 48.41 7.95
N PHE A 31 -30.65 47.57 6.99
CA PHE A 31 -30.39 47.50 5.54
C PHE A 31 -29.06 48.07 4.96
N SER A 32 -28.27 47.22 4.27
CA SER A 32 -28.11 47.29 2.81
C SER A 32 -27.21 46.16 2.26
N SER A 33 -27.38 45.92 0.97
CA SER A 33 -26.86 44.86 0.08
C SER A 33 -25.33 44.68 0.03
N GLN A 34 -24.95 43.45 -0.38
CA GLN A 34 -23.69 43.00 -0.99
C GLN A 34 -22.66 42.25 -0.12
N LYS A 35 -22.43 41.00 -0.58
CA LYS A 35 -21.20 40.19 -0.54
C LYS A 35 -20.60 39.89 0.84
N SER A 36 -20.68 38.61 1.22
CA SER A 36 -19.51 37.75 1.49
C SER A 36 -20.00 36.45 2.13
N ALA A 37 -19.94 35.34 1.38
CA ALA A 37 -20.19 34.02 1.92
C ALA A 37 -19.01 33.61 2.81
N SER A 38 -19.22 33.61 4.12
CA SER A 38 -18.37 32.91 5.09
C SER A 38 -19.26 32.46 6.24
N GLN A 39 -19.78 31.24 6.15
CA GLN A 39 -20.18 30.47 7.32
C GLN A 39 -19.74 29.01 7.15
N ARG A 40 -18.84 28.62 8.05
CA ARG A 40 -18.52 27.23 8.36
C ARG A 40 -19.79 26.52 8.80
N SER A 41 -20.15 25.47 8.07
CA SER A 41 -21.03 24.40 8.57
C SER A 41 -20.16 23.16 8.77
N PHE A 42 -20.02 22.78 10.04
CA PHE A 42 -19.46 21.51 10.47
C PHE A 42 -20.51 20.43 10.20
N ALA A 43 -20.31 19.65 9.15
CA ALA A 43 -20.98 18.38 8.95
C ALA A 43 -19.93 17.34 8.55
N GLY A 44 -19.42 16.63 9.56
CA GLY A 44 -18.53 15.50 9.39
C GLY A 44 -19.32 14.28 8.92
N LYS A 45 -19.22 13.96 7.64
CA LYS A 45 -19.31 12.65 6.98
C LYS A 45 -19.28 12.92 5.47
N ASP A 46 -18.63 12.05 4.70
CA ASP A 46 -18.56 12.00 3.22
C ASP A 46 -17.31 12.56 2.50
N LEU A 47 -16.23 12.91 3.21
CA LEU A 47 -14.97 13.33 2.54
C LEU A 47 -14.06 12.18 2.05
N ARG A 48 -14.30 10.92 2.45
CA ARG A 48 -13.42 9.79 2.06
C ARG A 48 -13.71 9.14 0.71
N ALA A 49 -14.90 9.35 0.14
CA ALA A 49 -15.28 8.72 -1.13
C ALA A 49 -14.95 9.58 -2.37
N ASN A 50 -14.93 10.91 -2.22
CA ASN A 50 -14.75 11.82 -3.36
C ASN A 50 -13.27 12.13 -3.69
N GLU A 51 -12.35 12.08 -2.71
CA GLU A 51 -10.92 12.35 -2.97
C GLU A 51 -10.23 11.27 -3.85
N PHE A 52 -10.74 10.03 -3.82
CA PHE A 52 -10.25 8.95 -4.70
C PHE A 52 -10.81 9.03 -6.13
N GLN A 53 -11.97 9.64 -6.33
CA GLN A 53 -12.54 9.81 -7.68
C GLN A 53 -11.94 11.02 -8.43
N ASP A 54 -11.56 12.08 -7.71
CA ASP A 54 -11.12 13.34 -8.31
C ASP A 54 -9.63 13.41 -8.66
N THR A 55 -8.78 12.55 -8.07
CA THR A 55 -7.34 12.52 -8.38
C THR A 55 -7.00 11.60 -9.55
N GLN A 56 -7.80 10.55 -9.82
CA GLN A 56 -7.52 9.58 -10.90
C GLN A 56 -8.17 9.93 -12.25
N ARG A 57 -9.18 10.80 -12.28
CA ARG A 57 -9.79 11.27 -13.54
C ARG A 57 -8.96 12.33 -14.27
N ARG A 58 -7.98 12.96 -13.60
CA ARG A 58 -7.23 14.12 -14.14
C ARG A 58 -6.14 13.76 -15.15
N ASP A 59 -5.67 12.52 -15.19
CA ASP A 59 -4.70 12.04 -16.18
C ASP A 59 -5.37 11.35 -17.38
N ARG A 60 -6.60 11.75 -17.73
CA ARG A 60 -7.02 11.58 -19.12
C ARG A 60 -6.10 12.47 -19.94
N ILE A 61 -5.14 11.87 -20.63
CA ILE A 61 -4.31 12.56 -21.61
C ILE A 61 -5.24 13.04 -22.73
N VAL A 62 -5.88 14.19 -22.52
CA VAL A 62 -6.57 14.93 -23.58
C VAL A 62 -5.47 15.72 -24.28
N VAL A 63 -4.77 15.07 -25.21
CA VAL A 63 -3.89 15.80 -26.13
C VAL A 63 -4.79 16.59 -27.05
N ASN A 64 -4.85 17.90 -26.82
CA ASN A 64 -5.69 18.81 -27.58
C ASN A 64 -5.11 18.99 -29.01
N TYR A 65 -5.42 18.08 -29.93
CA TYR A 65 -5.14 18.27 -31.35
C TYR A 65 -6.29 19.06 -31.99
N ASN A 66 -6.32 20.37 -31.74
CA ASN A 66 -7.13 21.30 -32.54
C ASN A 66 -6.59 21.50 -33.98
N ASN A 67 -5.59 20.72 -34.38
CA ASN A 67 -5.02 20.73 -35.73
C ASN A 67 -5.04 19.29 -36.28
N ASP A 68 -6.22 18.81 -36.68
CA ASP A 68 -6.31 17.61 -37.51
C ASP A 68 -5.80 17.96 -38.91
N THR A 69 -4.66 17.38 -39.31
CA THR A 69 -4.01 17.64 -40.61
C THR A 69 -4.10 16.46 -41.58
N GLY A 70 -4.80 15.38 -41.21
CA GLY A 70 -4.86 14.17 -42.04
C GLY A 70 -5.97 14.19 -43.10
N GLU A 71 -5.71 13.54 -44.23
CA GLU A 71 -6.64 13.40 -45.34
C GLU A 71 -7.47 12.12 -45.22
N SER A 72 -8.74 12.17 -45.64
CA SER A 72 -9.61 10.98 -45.69
C SER A 72 -9.08 9.95 -46.69
N VAL A 73 -9.01 8.70 -46.26
CA VAL A 73 -8.54 7.56 -47.05
C VAL A 73 -9.66 6.54 -47.20
N GLU A 74 -9.70 5.85 -48.33
CA GLU A 74 -10.68 4.78 -48.55
C GLU A 74 -10.52 3.63 -47.53
N PRO A 75 -11.65 3.08 -47.04
CA PRO A 75 -11.66 1.88 -46.21
C PRO A 75 -10.93 0.71 -46.86
N SER A 76 -9.99 0.12 -46.14
CA SER A 76 -9.17 -1.02 -46.59
C SER A 76 -9.79 -2.39 -46.30
N ASN A 77 -10.71 -2.46 -45.34
CA ASN A 77 -11.36 -3.69 -44.89
C ASN A 77 -12.85 -3.45 -44.61
N GLU A 78 -13.61 -4.54 -44.39
CA GLU A 78 -15.06 -4.45 -44.17
C GLU A 78 -15.41 -3.70 -42.87
N PHE A 79 -14.58 -3.82 -41.84
CA PHE A 79 -14.78 -3.09 -40.58
C PHE A 79 -14.74 -1.58 -40.81
N GLU A 80 -13.71 -1.07 -41.49
CA GLU A 80 -13.60 0.34 -41.86
C GLU A 80 -14.78 0.82 -42.73
N LYS A 81 -15.31 -0.03 -43.64
CA LYS A 81 -16.48 0.32 -44.44
C LYS A 81 -17.75 0.43 -43.60
N MET A 82 -17.92 -0.44 -42.62
CA MET A 82 -19.04 -0.37 -41.70
C MET A 82 -18.96 0.89 -40.83
N LEU A 83 -17.78 1.16 -40.25
CA LEU A 83 -17.53 2.37 -39.46
C LEU A 83 -17.76 3.67 -40.25
N LEU A 84 -17.40 3.70 -41.54
CA LEU A 84 -17.68 4.84 -42.41
C LEU A 84 -19.18 5.13 -42.56
N ARG A 85 -20.04 4.09 -42.61
CA ARG A 85 -21.51 4.27 -42.60
C ARG A 85 -22.00 4.89 -41.29
N ASP A 86 -21.25 4.68 -40.21
CA ASP A 86 -21.49 5.27 -38.91
C ASP A 86 -20.81 6.64 -38.71
N GLY A 87 -20.19 7.18 -39.75
CA GLY A 87 -19.56 8.49 -39.75
C GLY A 87 -18.17 8.52 -39.12
N ILE A 88 -17.52 7.36 -38.98
CA ILE A 88 -16.12 7.27 -38.57
C ILE A 88 -15.28 7.08 -39.82
N GLU A 89 -14.43 8.06 -40.10
CA GLU A 89 -13.54 8.05 -41.26
C GLU A 89 -12.19 7.44 -40.91
N VAL A 90 -11.49 6.90 -41.91
CA VAL A 90 -10.07 6.58 -41.78
C VAL A 90 -9.30 7.72 -42.42
N ARG A 91 -8.37 8.32 -41.67
CA ARG A 91 -7.51 9.41 -42.15
C ARG A 91 -6.06 9.00 -42.12
N SER A 92 -5.23 9.66 -42.94
CA SER A 92 -3.78 9.50 -42.94
C SER A 92 -3.11 10.84 -42.69
N ASP A 93 -2.18 10.89 -41.73
CA ASP A 93 -1.36 12.07 -41.50
C ASP A 93 -0.24 12.22 -42.54
N GLU A 94 0.53 13.31 -42.43
CA GLU A 94 1.69 13.62 -43.27
C GLU A 94 2.80 12.56 -43.21
N ASN A 95 2.81 11.72 -42.17
CA ASN A 95 3.76 10.60 -42.00
C ASN A 95 3.20 9.28 -42.53
N TYR A 96 2.10 9.31 -43.29
CA TYR A 96 1.37 8.14 -43.79
C TYR A 96 0.82 7.22 -42.68
N LYS A 97 0.66 7.74 -41.47
CA LYS A 97 0.07 6.99 -40.37
C LYS A 97 -1.44 7.06 -40.47
N ARG A 98 -2.06 5.90 -40.68
CA ARG A 98 -3.53 5.76 -40.67
C ARG A 98 -4.07 5.85 -39.24
N TYR A 99 -5.17 6.56 -39.06
CA TYR A 99 -5.91 6.64 -37.81
C TYR A 99 -7.41 6.80 -38.07
N MET A 100 -8.23 6.61 -37.05
CA MET A 100 -9.68 6.76 -37.17
C MET A 100 -10.09 8.17 -36.73
N TYR A 101 -11.04 8.76 -37.42
CA TYR A 101 -11.52 10.11 -37.16
C TYR A 101 -13.02 10.07 -36.91
N ILE A 102 -13.43 10.48 -35.72
CA ILE A 102 -14.84 10.46 -35.26
C ILE A 102 -15.57 11.79 -35.60
N GLY A 103 -14.86 12.81 -36.08
CA GLY A 103 -15.43 14.15 -36.27
C GLY A 103 -15.71 14.88 -34.96
N ASP A 104 -16.62 15.84 -35.01
CA ASP A 104 -17.06 16.65 -33.86
C ASP A 104 -18.01 15.90 -32.91
N ILE A 105 -18.21 14.58 -33.13
CA ILE A 105 -19.09 13.75 -32.31
C ILE A 105 -18.34 13.36 -31.03
N THR A 106 -18.98 13.54 -29.89
CA THR A 106 -18.41 13.08 -28.61
C THR A 106 -18.40 11.56 -28.52
N SER A 107 -17.44 10.98 -27.77
CA SER A 107 -17.40 9.51 -27.57
C SER A 107 -18.74 8.94 -27.07
N ASP A 108 -19.42 9.63 -26.14
CA ASP A 108 -20.73 9.19 -25.62
C ASP A 108 -21.82 9.13 -26.70
N LEU A 109 -21.84 10.09 -27.62
CA LEU A 109 -22.79 10.11 -28.75
C LEU A 109 -22.49 8.98 -29.74
N LEU A 110 -21.21 8.69 -29.97
CA LEU A 110 -20.79 7.59 -30.82
C LEU A 110 -21.18 6.23 -30.22
N VAL A 111 -20.91 6.03 -28.92
CA VAL A 111 -21.33 4.83 -28.18
C VAL A 111 -22.84 4.63 -28.31
N ALA A 112 -23.64 5.69 -28.09
CA ALA A 112 -25.10 5.61 -28.20
C ALA A 112 -25.58 5.25 -29.62
N LYS A 113 -24.92 5.79 -30.65
CA LYS A 113 -25.23 5.48 -32.06
C LYS A 113 -24.90 4.03 -32.40
N LEU A 114 -23.71 3.56 -32.03
CA LEU A 114 -23.27 2.19 -32.30
C LEU A 114 -24.13 1.17 -31.53
N ASP A 115 -24.44 1.41 -30.25
CA ASP A 115 -25.34 0.55 -29.48
C ASP A 115 -26.73 0.46 -30.13
N LYS A 116 -27.27 1.59 -30.62
CA LYS A 116 -28.55 1.59 -31.34
C LYS A 116 -28.51 0.72 -32.59
N ASN A 117 -27.42 0.79 -33.36
CA ASN A 117 -27.27 -0.02 -34.58
C ASN A 117 -27.05 -1.51 -34.24
N MET A 118 -26.29 -1.81 -33.19
CA MET A 118 -26.04 -3.16 -32.71
C MET A 118 -27.26 -3.84 -32.07
N ASN A 119 -28.35 -3.12 -31.80
CA ASN A 119 -29.63 -3.76 -31.50
C ASN A 119 -30.14 -4.62 -32.67
N VAL A 120 -29.71 -4.32 -33.90
CA VAL A 120 -29.94 -5.20 -35.05
C VAL A 120 -28.90 -6.32 -35.02
N ARG A 121 -29.32 -7.51 -34.58
CA ARG A 121 -28.46 -8.69 -34.40
C ARG A 121 -27.50 -8.95 -35.56
N ARG A 122 -28.00 -8.90 -36.81
CA ARG A 122 -27.17 -9.12 -38.00
C ARG A 122 -26.05 -8.08 -38.12
N TYR A 123 -26.37 -6.79 -37.96
CA TYR A 123 -25.36 -5.73 -38.01
C TYR A 123 -24.31 -5.91 -36.91
N ARG A 124 -24.73 -6.25 -35.68
CA ARG A 124 -23.80 -6.52 -34.57
C ARG A 124 -22.86 -7.67 -34.88
N ASP A 125 -23.41 -8.80 -35.32
CA ASP A 125 -22.63 -10.01 -35.60
C ASP A 125 -21.65 -9.74 -36.77
N ASP A 126 -22.11 -9.07 -37.84
CA ASP A 126 -21.27 -8.66 -38.98
C ASP A 126 -20.14 -7.70 -38.56
N LEU A 127 -20.45 -6.68 -37.72
CA LEU A 127 -19.47 -5.70 -37.23
C LEU A 127 -18.38 -6.36 -36.38
N LEU A 128 -18.77 -7.24 -35.45
CA LEU A 128 -17.83 -7.92 -34.55
C LEU A 128 -16.95 -8.93 -35.29
N SER A 129 -17.50 -9.64 -36.28
CA SER A 129 -16.72 -10.52 -37.14
C SER A 129 -15.74 -9.74 -38.01
N ALA A 130 -16.18 -8.64 -38.65
CA ALA A 130 -15.31 -7.78 -39.43
C ALA A 130 -14.20 -7.16 -38.56
N PHE A 131 -14.52 -6.79 -37.33
CA PHE A 131 -13.55 -6.28 -36.37
C PHE A 131 -12.49 -7.34 -36.02
N GLU A 132 -12.91 -8.56 -35.69
CA GLU A 132 -12.02 -9.68 -35.39
C GLU A 132 -11.08 -9.99 -36.57
N GLU A 133 -11.57 -9.95 -37.81
CA GLU A 133 -10.76 -10.09 -39.02
C GLU A 133 -9.78 -8.92 -39.22
N ALA A 134 -10.22 -7.68 -39.01
CA ALA A 134 -9.36 -6.50 -39.13
C ALA A 134 -8.20 -6.53 -38.11
N LEU A 135 -8.42 -7.07 -36.92
CA LEU A 135 -7.36 -7.26 -35.91
C LEU A 135 -6.29 -8.26 -36.36
N GLN A 136 -6.61 -9.23 -37.22
CA GLN A 136 -5.58 -10.14 -37.73
C GLN A 136 -4.61 -9.46 -38.72
N GLN A 137 -4.98 -8.30 -39.27
CA GLN A 137 -4.22 -7.63 -40.33
C GLN A 137 -3.08 -6.72 -39.83
N ARG A 138 -2.67 -6.83 -38.55
CA ARG A 138 -1.52 -6.18 -37.84
C ARG A 138 -1.39 -4.64 -37.90
N ASN A 139 -1.82 -3.97 -38.95
CA ASN A 139 -1.62 -2.53 -39.18
C ASN A 139 -2.68 -1.62 -38.52
N ASN A 140 -3.74 -2.19 -37.95
CA ASN A 140 -4.90 -1.42 -37.47
C ASN A 140 -4.97 -1.33 -35.94
N PHE A 141 -3.89 -1.70 -35.24
CA PHE A 141 -4.01 -2.23 -33.88
C PHE A 141 -4.45 -1.22 -32.82
N VAL A 142 -4.08 0.04 -32.96
CA VAL A 142 -4.58 1.12 -32.12
C VAL A 142 -4.54 2.36 -33.00
N THR A 143 -5.43 2.40 -33.99
CA THR A 143 -5.71 3.66 -34.67
C THR A 143 -6.34 4.58 -33.62
N SER A 144 -5.57 5.58 -33.19
CA SER A 144 -6.07 6.66 -32.33
C SER A 144 -7.35 7.22 -32.95
N CYS A 145 -8.44 7.29 -32.20
CA CYS A 145 -9.69 7.87 -32.68
C CYS A 145 -9.69 9.36 -32.32
N GLY A 146 -8.94 10.16 -33.07
CA GLY A 146 -8.73 11.59 -32.74
C GLY A 146 -8.40 11.84 -31.26
N VAL A 147 -8.88 12.99 -30.74
CA VAL A 147 -8.56 13.58 -29.42
C VAL A 147 -9.22 12.86 -28.24
N GLN A 148 -10.21 11.98 -28.45
CA GLN A 148 -11.12 11.57 -27.36
C GLN A 148 -10.90 10.15 -26.82
N GLU A 149 -10.96 9.08 -27.62
CA GLU A 149 -10.80 7.67 -27.17
C GLU A 149 -10.36 6.77 -28.34
N SER A 150 -10.00 5.48 -28.15
CA SER A 150 -9.77 4.54 -29.27
C SER A 150 -11.06 3.85 -29.70
N ILE A 151 -11.15 3.34 -30.94
CA ILE A 151 -12.33 2.56 -31.37
C ILE A 151 -12.56 1.32 -30.50
N PHE A 152 -11.47 0.70 -30.02
CA PHE A 152 -11.54 -0.39 -29.05
C PHE A 152 -12.28 0.03 -27.79
N ARG A 153 -11.94 1.20 -27.24
CA ARG A 153 -12.59 1.73 -26.05
C ARG A 153 -14.07 2.03 -26.30
N VAL A 154 -14.40 2.62 -27.44
CA VAL A 154 -15.80 2.83 -27.84
C VAL A 154 -16.58 1.51 -27.88
N LEU A 155 -16.03 0.46 -28.48
CA LEU A 155 -16.66 -0.87 -28.53
C LEU A 155 -16.77 -1.54 -27.15
N ILE A 156 -15.82 -1.27 -26.24
CA ILE A 156 -15.88 -1.73 -24.84
C ILE A 156 -16.97 -0.98 -24.04
N LEU A 157 -17.23 0.29 -24.37
CA LEU A 157 -18.26 1.10 -23.71
C LEU A 157 -19.69 0.79 -24.20
N CYS A 158 -19.83 0.18 -25.38
CA CYS A 158 -21.12 -0.25 -25.92
C CYS A 158 -21.64 -1.53 -25.22
N HIS A 159 -22.91 -1.52 -24.78
CA HIS A 159 -23.56 -2.67 -24.14
C HIS A 159 -23.47 -3.94 -24.99
N SER A 160 -23.78 -3.82 -26.28
CA SER A 160 -23.96 -4.99 -27.15
C SER A 160 -22.65 -5.66 -27.59
N SER A 161 -21.51 -4.99 -27.43
CA SER A 161 -20.20 -5.48 -27.85
C SER A 161 -19.18 -5.64 -26.71
N GLN A 162 -19.44 -5.09 -25.51
CA GLN A 162 -18.46 -4.99 -24.43
C GLN A 162 -17.70 -6.30 -24.17
N ALA A 163 -18.41 -7.40 -23.91
CA ALA A 163 -17.79 -8.68 -23.57
C ALA A 163 -16.91 -9.23 -24.71
N LYS A 164 -17.40 -9.20 -25.96
CA LYS A 164 -16.66 -9.70 -27.12
C LYS A 164 -15.48 -8.79 -27.48
N ALA A 165 -15.66 -7.47 -27.43
CA ALA A 165 -14.60 -6.50 -27.70
C ALA A 165 -13.48 -6.58 -26.66
N PHE A 166 -13.85 -6.74 -25.38
CA PHE A 166 -12.90 -6.99 -24.30
C PHE A 166 -12.11 -8.28 -24.52
N ASP A 167 -12.80 -9.38 -24.85
CA ASP A 167 -12.12 -10.65 -25.11
C ASP A 167 -11.19 -10.61 -26.32
N LEU A 168 -11.61 -9.95 -27.41
CA LEU A 168 -10.75 -9.71 -28.56
C LEU A 168 -9.50 -8.93 -28.16
N LEU A 169 -9.61 -7.87 -27.37
CA LEU A 169 -8.45 -7.12 -26.90
C LEU A 169 -7.53 -7.98 -26.03
N MET A 170 -8.08 -8.82 -25.17
CA MET A 170 -7.32 -9.75 -24.33
C MET A 170 -6.61 -10.82 -25.16
N ASN A 171 -7.23 -11.33 -26.24
CA ASN A 171 -6.59 -12.23 -27.21
C ASN A 171 -5.40 -11.55 -27.87
N GLN A 172 -5.52 -10.27 -28.18
CA GLN A 172 -4.44 -9.53 -28.79
C GLN A 172 -3.31 -9.25 -27.81
N LEU A 173 -3.62 -8.93 -26.56
CA LEU A 173 -2.61 -8.84 -25.51
C LEU A 173 -1.84 -10.16 -25.33
N GLN A 174 -2.54 -11.31 -25.43
CA GLN A 174 -1.92 -12.64 -25.40
C GLN A 174 -1.05 -12.93 -26.62
N ASN A 175 -1.34 -12.33 -27.79
CA ASN A 175 -0.49 -12.44 -28.97
C ASN A 175 0.75 -11.54 -28.83
N LEU A 176 0.56 -10.29 -28.43
CA LEU A 176 1.64 -9.31 -28.25
C LEU A 176 2.67 -9.78 -27.23
N GLN A 177 2.25 -10.43 -26.14
CA GLN A 177 3.21 -10.97 -25.17
C GLN A 177 4.10 -12.09 -25.74
N LYS A 178 3.61 -12.87 -26.72
CA LYS A 178 4.42 -13.90 -27.42
C LYS A 178 5.45 -13.27 -28.35
N GLU A 179 5.20 -12.07 -28.86
CA GLU A 179 6.13 -11.31 -29.69
C GLU A 179 7.27 -10.67 -28.87
N GLY A 180 7.14 -10.67 -27.54
CA GLY A 180 8.16 -10.25 -26.60
C GLY A 180 8.28 -8.74 -26.46
N GLN A 181 9.52 -8.25 -26.44
CA GLN A 181 9.83 -6.86 -26.03
C GLN A 181 9.56 -5.81 -27.12
N SER A 182 9.41 -6.22 -28.38
CA SER A 182 9.21 -5.30 -29.52
C SER A 182 7.92 -4.49 -29.43
N ASN A 183 6.89 -5.01 -28.77
CA ASN A 183 5.54 -4.42 -28.74
C ASN A 183 5.03 -4.13 -27.31
N LEU A 184 5.94 -3.86 -26.36
CA LEU A 184 5.55 -3.49 -24.99
C LEU A 184 4.65 -2.25 -24.93
N ASN A 185 4.98 -1.21 -25.70
CA ASN A 185 4.18 0.02 -25.72
C ASN A 185 2.75 -0.24 -26.17
N LEU A 186 2.57 -1.08 -27.20
CA LEU A 186 1.26 -1.46 -27.69
C LEU A 186 0.48 -2.28 -26.64
N SER A 187 1.17 -3.20 -25.96
CA SER A 187 0.57 -4.00 -24.89
C SER A 187 0.09 -3.13 -23.72
N HIS A 188 0.87 -2.12 -23.33
CA HIS A 188 0.47 -1.15 -22.32
C HIS A 188 -0.71 -0.28 -22.79
N LEU A 189 -0.75 0.12 -24.06
CA LEU A 189 -1.89 0.83 -24.64
C LEU A 189 -3.17 -0.02 -24.61
N CYS A 190 -3.09 -1.32 -24.90
CA CYS A 190 -4.20 -2.25 -24.76
C CYS A 190 -4.71 -2.30 -23.31
N ILE A 191 -3.81 -2.49 -22.33
CA ILE A 191 -4.16 -2.48 -20.90
C ILE A 191 -4.79 -1.14 -20.50
N ALA A 192 -4.32 -0.02 -21.06
CA ALA A 192 -4.92 1.29 -20.78
C ALA A 192 -6.37 1.40 -21.27
N GLN A 193 -6.75 0.73 -22.36
CA GLN A 193 -8.13 0.81 -22.90
C GLN A 193 -9.17 0.19 -21.96
N ILE A 194 -8.80 -0.81 -21.17
CA ILE A 194 -9.71 -1.55 -20.29
C ILE A 194 -9.85 -0.97 -18.88
N ARG A 195 -9.00 0.00 -18.52
CA ARG A 195 -9.04 0.64 -17.20
C ARG A 195 -10.17 1.66 -17.12
N PHE A 196 -10.74 1.80 -15.92
CA PHE A 196 -11.73 2.83 -15.57
C PHE A 196 -12.91 2.88 -16.56
N ILE A 197 -13.47 1.70 -16.88
CA ILE A 197 -14.69 1.60 -17.68
C ILE A 197 -15.85 2.07 -16.80
N ASN A 198 -16.57 3.12 -17.24
CA ASN A 198 -17.62 3.75 -16.43
C ASN A 198 -18.80 2.80 -16.13
N ARG A 199 -19.08 1.87 -17.05
CA ARG A 199 -20.24 0.98 -16.97
C ARG A 199 -19.87 -0.42 -17.45
N ILE A 200 -19.95 -1.37 -16.53
CA ILE A 200 -19.76 -2.79 -16.81
C ILE A 200 -21.13 -3.44 -16.87
N TYR A 201 -21.44 -4.08 -17.99
CA TYR A 201 -22.72 -4.74 -18.27
C TYR A 201 -22.66 -6.24 -17.99
N ASP A 202 -21.51 -6.87 -18.23
CA ASP A 202 -21.25 -8.27 -17.91
C ASP A 202 -19.88 -8.41 -17.24
N SER A 203 -19.87 -8.26 -15.91
CA SER A 203 -18.66 -8.32 -15.10
C SER A 203 -18.05 -9.73 -15.09
N ARG A 204 -18.88 -10.77 -15.24
CA ARG A 204 -18.44 -12.17 -15.26
C ARG A 204 -17.66 -12.50 -16.53
N ALA A 205 -18.13 -12.05 -17.69
CA ALA A 205 -17.41 -12.26 -18.95
C ALA A 205 -16.03 -11.60 -18.94
N LEU A 206 -15.92 -10.39 -18.40
CA LEU A 206 -14.65 -9.67 -18.25
C LEU A 206 -13.69 -10.42 -17.31
N PHE A 207 -14.19 -10.91 -16.17
CA PHE A 207 -13.41 -11.73 -15.25
C PHE A 207 -12.86 -12.99 -15.92
N CYS A 208 -13.74 -13.77 -16.57
CA CYS A 208 -13.34 -14.99 -17.28
C CYS A 208 -12.26 -14.68 -18.33
N SER A 209 -12.44 -13.61 -19.12
CA SER A 209 -11.47 -13.24 -20.15
C SER A 209 -10.08 -12.87 -19.60
N ILE A 210 -9.96 -12.43 -18.34
CA ILE A 210 -8.66 -12.21 -17.69
C ILE A 210 -8.09 -13.52 -17.12
N PHE A 211 -8.86 -14.21 -16.27
CA PHE A 211 -8.34 -15.29 -15.41
C PHE A 211 -8.35 -16.68 -16.05
N GLU A 212 -9.09 -16.91 -17.15
CA GLU A 212 -9.00 -18.16 -17.92
C GLU A 212 -7.73 -18.25 -18.77
N ARG A 213 -6.93 -17.16 -18.79
CA ARG A 213 -5.63 -17.11 -19.49
C ARG A 213 -4.52 -17.50 -18.53
N GLU A 214 -3.50 -18.17 -19.07
CA GLU A 214 -2.27 -18.54 -18.35
C GLU A 214 -1.33 -17.34 -18.17
N ILE A 215 -1.81 -16.28 -17.51
CA ILE A 215 -1.11 -15.01 -17.32
C ILE A 215 0.22 -15.18 -16.57
N GLU A 216 0.36 -16.23 -15.76
CA GLU A 216 1.60 -16.57 -15.07
C GLU A 216 2.77 -16.87 -16.01
N GLN A 217 2.47 -17.33 -17.24
CA GLN A 217 3.46 -17.66 -18.25
C GLN A 217 3.85 -16.46 -19.12
N TRP A 218 3.12 -15.34 -19.01
CA TRP A 218 3.36 -14.16 -19.83
C TRP A 218 4.66 -13.46 -19.42
N ILE A 219 5.17 -12.62 -20.31
CA ILE A 219 6.35 -11.80 -20.01
C ILE A 219 6.07 -10.90 -18.78
N PRO A 220 7.05 -10.75 -17.86
CA PRO A 220 6.82 -10.08 -16.58
C PRO A 220 6.22 -8.69 -16.68
N GLU A 221 6.66 -7.88 -17.65
CA GLU A 221 6.23 -6.50 -17.81
C GLU A 221 4.73 -6.40 -18.10
N ILE A 222 4.24 -7.17 -19.07
CA ILE A 222 2.82 -7.19 -19.44
C ILE A 222 1.99 -7.84 -18.34
N ARG A 223 2.43 -8.99 -17.82
CA ARG A 223 1.74 -9.72 -16.75
C ARG A 223 1.53 -8.84 -15.53
N ASN A 224 2.60 -8.25 -15.01
CA ASN A 224 2.56 -7.47 -13.77
C ASN A 224 1.71 -6.19 -13.97
N SER A 225 1.75 -5.59 -15.16
CA SER A 225 0.94 -4.42 -15.52
C SER A 225 -0.56 -4.75 -15.60
N LEU A 226 -0.91 -5.89 -16.21
CA LEU A 226 -2.29 -6.39 -16.25
C LEU A 226 -2.81 -6.71 -14.85
N ILE A 227 -2.06 -7.47 -14.05
CA ILE A 227 -2.45 -7.83 -12.67
C ILE A 227 -2.71 -6.57 -11.85
N SER A 228 -1.80 -5.58 -11.93
CA SER A 228 -1.94 -4.33 -11.18
C SER A 228 -3.15 -3.50 -11.62
N SER A 229 -3.66 -3.71 -12.84
CA SER A 229 -4.84 -3.01 -13.37
C SER A 229 -6.18 -3.64 -12.99
N ILE A 230 -6.19 -4.88 -12.48
CA ILE A 230 -7.44 -5.61 -12.15
C ILE A 230 -8.41 -4.79 -11.28
N PRO A 231 -7.96 -4.07 -10.22
CA PRO A 231 -8.88 -3.26 -9.41
C PRO A 231 -9.57 -2.13 -10.19
N GLU A 232 -8.95 -1.64 -11.26
CA GLU A 232 -9.48 -0.58 -12.13
C GLU A 232 -10.38 -1.13 -13.24
N VAL A 233 -10.29 -2.43 -13.53
CA VAL A 233 -11.05 -3.13 -14.59
C VAL A 233 -12.29 -3.81 -14.01
N LEU A 234 -12.16 -4.51 -12.87
CA LEU A 234 -13.22 -5.26 -12.22
C LEU A 234 -13.76 -4.46 -11.03
N THR A 235 -14.70 -3.56 -11.30
CA THR A 235 -15.27 -2.67 -10.27
C THR A 235 -16.52 -3.22 -9.58
N ASP A 236 -17.10 -4.31 -10.08
CA ASP A 236 -18.26 -4.98 -9.51
C ASP A 236 -17.88 -5.80 -8.27
N VAL A 237 -18.52 -5.51 -7.13
CA VAL A 237 -18.24 -6.13 -5.83
C VAL A 237 -18.35 -7.66 -5.88
N SER A 238 -19.31 -8.20 -6.61
CA SER A 238 -19.53 -9.65 -6.68
C SER A 238 -18.33 -10.38 -7.29
N VAL A 239 -17.81 -9.83 -8.39
CA VAL A 239 -16.66 -10.35 -9.13
C VAL A 239 -15.33 -10.02 -8.44
N GLN A 240 -15.25 -8.92 -7.69
CA GLN A 240 -14.06 -8.58 -6.91
C GLN A 240 -13.71 -9.67 -5.88
N LEU A 241 -14.71 -10.31 -5.26
CA LEU A 241 -14.48 -11.41 -4.32
C LEU A 241 -13.84 -12.63 -5.02
N GLU A 242 -14.30 -12.97 -6.22
CA GLU A 242 -13.71 -14.03 -7.04
C GLU A 242 -12.29 -13.66 -7.52
N ALA A 243 -12.09 -12.41 -7.93
CA ALA A 243 -10.77 -11.90 -8.32
C ALA A 243 -9.77 -11.96 -7.16
N VAL A 244 -10.20 -11.67 -5.93
CA VAL A 244 -9.37 -11.84 -4.74
C VAL A 244 -8.96 -13.31 -4.57
N GLN A 245 -9.87 -14.26 -4.73
CA GLN A 245 -9.57 -15.69 -4.59
C GLN A 245 -8.56 -16.16 -5.65
N GLU A 246 -8.72 -15.77 -6.91
CA GLU A 246 -7.77 -16.10 -7.96
C GLU A 246 -6.40 -15.44 -7.75
N LEU A 247 -6.37 -14.18 -7.34
CA LEU A 247 -5.12 -13.49 -7.01
C LEU A 247 -4.42 -14.13 -5.80
N GLN A 248 -5.17 -14.57 -4.79
CA GLN A 248 -4.60 -15.34 -3.67
C GLN A 248 -4.07 -16.70 -4.11
N SER A 249 -4.76 -17.38 -5.02
CA SER A 249 -4.26 -18.59 -5.66
C SER A 249 -2.94 -18.31 -6.39
N LEU A 250 -2.88 -17.25 -7.20
CA LEU A 250 -1.69 -16.84 -7.94
C LEU A 250 -0.51 -16.44 -7.03
N LEU A 251 -0.79 -15.81 -5.89
CA LEU A 251 0.23 -15.47 -4.88
C LEU A 251 0.98 -16.72 -4.36
N LEU A 252 0.29 -17.86 -4.35
CA LEU A 252 0.78 -19.15 -3.85
C LEU A 252 1.36 -20.06 -4.94
N ARG A 253 1.06 -19.80 -6.21
CA ARG A 253 1.58 -20.58 -7.34
C ARG A 253 3.06 -20.29 -7.57
N ASP A 254 3.74 -21.29 -8.13
CA ASP A 254 5.15 -21.17 -8.54
C ASP A 254 5.27 -20.51 -9.91
N VAL A 255 5.66 -19.24 -9.92
CA VAL A 255 5.89 -18.46 -11.14
C VAL A 255 7.35 -18.61 -11.57
N LYS A 256 7.59 -19.02 -12.83
CA LYS A 256 8.95 -19.26 -13.35
C LYS A 256 9.73 -17.97 -13.62
N THR A 257 9.06 -16.97 -14.20
CA THR A 257 9.67 -15.70 -14.65
C THR A 257 9.33 -14.56 -13.71
N ASP A 258 10.35 -13.91 -13.13
CA ASP A 258 10.18 -12.81 -12.16
C ASP A 258 9.10 -13.08 -11.09
N PRO A 259 9.26 -14.13 -10.26
CA PRO A 259 8.27 -14.50 -9.24
C PRO A 259 8.02 -13.37 -8.24
N THR A 260 9.07 -12.65 -7.85
CA THR A 260 8.95 -11.54 -6.90
C THR A 260 8.12 -10.41 -7.49
N GLY A 261 8.38 -9.96 -8.72
CA GLY A 261 7.58 -8.91 -9.35
C GLY A 261 6.12 -9.31 -9.56
N CYS A 262 5.86 -10.57 -9.92
CA CYS A 262 4.50 -11.10 -9.99
C CYS A 262 3.78 -10.99 -8.64
N LYS A 263 4.40 -11.50 -7.58
CA LYS A 263 3.81 -11.49 -6.23
C LYS A 263 3.62 -10.08 -5.69
N LEU A 264 4.52 -9.13 -6.00
CA LEU A 264 4.33 -7.72 -5.69
C LEU A 264 3.14 -7.10 -6.42
N ALA A 265 2.96 -7.39 -7.72
CA ALA A 265 1.80 -6.92 -8.49
C ALA A 265 0.50 -7.48 -7.91
N VAL A 266 0.49 -8.76 -7.53
CA VAL A 266 -0.65 -9.41 -6.86
C VAL A 266 -0.96 -8.74 -5.52
N ILE A 267 0.04 -8.52 -4.66
CA ILE A 267 -0.15 -7.85 -3.36
C ILE A 267 -0.70 -6.42 -3.55
N SER A 268 -0.18 -5.68 -4.55
CA SER A 268 -0.67 -4.35 -4.90
C SER A 268 -2.15 -4.39 -5.31
N ALA A 269 -2.54 -5.30 -6.21
CA ALA A 269 -3.93 -5.46 -6.62
C ALA A 269 -4.84 -5.85 -5.44
N LEU A 270 -4.41 -6.81 -4.61
CA LEU A 270 -5.14 -7.22 -3.41
C LEU A 270 -5.31 -6.08 -2.39
N SER A 271 -4.40 -5.12 -2.33
CA SER A 271 -4.51 -3.96 -1.42
C SER A 271 -5.63 -2.99 -1.80
N LEU A 272 -6.04 -3.00 -3.07
CA LEU A 272 -7.05 -2.12 -3.64
C LEU A 272 -8.43 -2.79 -3.78
N LEU A 273 -8.47 -4.13 -3.89
CA LEU A 273 -9.72 -4.89 -3.95
C LEU A 273 -10.36 -5.02 -2.56
N ASN A 274 -11.68 -4.97 -2.52
CA ASN A 274 -12.44 -5.28 -1.31
C ASN A 274 -12.28 -6.77 -0.96
N SER A 275 -11.66 -7.08 0.18
CA SER A 275 -11.70 -8.43 0.74
C SER A 275 -11.80 -8.42 2.25
N ASP A 276 -12.43 -9.46 2.79
CA ASP A 276 -12.45 -9.71 4.22
C ASP A 276 -11.05 -10.07 4.74
N ALA A 277 -10.80 -9.71 6.00
CA ALA A 277 -9.53 -9.90 6.72
C ALA A 277 -9.09 -11.37 6.83
N GLU A 278 -10.04 -12.30 6.73
CA GLU A 278 -9.89 -13.73 7.03
C GLU A 278 -9.05 -14.52 6.00
N THR A 279 -8.81 -13.97 4.82
CA THR A 279 -8.30 -14.74 3.67
C THR A 279 -6.77 -14.83 3.56
N THR A 280 -6.02 -14.23 4.49
CA THR A 280 -4.54 -14.17 4.47
C THR A 280 -3.88 -15.02 5.59
N LYS A 281 -4.50 -16.14 5.99
CA LYS A 281 -4.06 -16.98 7.12
C LYS A 281 -2.88 -17.92 6.85
N LYS A 282 -2.14 -17.77 5.74
CA LYS A 282 -0.91 -18.57 5.51
C LYS A 282 0.30 -17.91 6.16
N SER A 283 1.17 -18.74 6.75
CA SER A 283 2.35 -18.29 7.48
C SER A 283 3.25 -17.39 6.62
N LEU A 284 3.56 -16.20 7.14
CA LEU A 284 4.50 -15.24 6.51
C LEU A 284 5.88 -15.85 6.22
N SER A 285 6.24 -16.91 6.93
CA SER A 285 7.51 -17.62 6.75
C SER A 285 7.64 -18.37 5.43
N SER A 286 6.54 -18.59 4.68
CA SER A 286 6.60 -19.27 3.36
C SER A 286 6.90 -18.33 2.19
N PHE A 287 6.90 -17.01 2.41
CA PHE A 287 7.10 -16.03 1.35
C PHE A 287 8.56 -15.61 1.22
N ASP A 288 8.94 -15.17 0.02
CA ASP A 288 10.26 -14.56 -0.20
C ASP A 288 10.40 -13.32 0.69
N VAL A 289 11.59 -13.14 1.26
CA VAL A 289 11.89 -12.04 2.19
C VAL A 289 11.69 -10.68 1.53
N GLU A 290 11.90 -10.57 0.21
CA GLU A 290 11.65 -9.33 -0.54
C GLU A 290 10.18 -8.90 -0.55
N LEU A 291 9.23 -9.81 -0.29
CA LEU A 291 7.79 -9.51 -0.26
C LEU A 291 7.31 -9.06 1.11
N LEU A 292 8.13 -9.26 2.14
CA LEU A 292 7.74 -9.09 3.54
C LEU A 292 7.18 -7.69 3.86
N PRO A 293 7.78 -6.58 3.40
CA PRO A 293 7.23 -5.25 3.70
C PRO A 293 5.83 -5.05 3.11
N SER A 294 5.63 -5.45 1.85
CA SER A 294 4.33 -5.32 1.17
C SER A 294 3.27 -6.26 1.76
N LEU A 295 3.65 -7.46 2.21
CA LEU A 295 2.74 -8.37 2.92
C LEU A 295 2.32 -7.80 4.27
N ILE A 296 3.25 -7.22 5.04
CA ILE A 296 2.93 -6.57 6.31
C ILE A 296 2.01 -5.38 6.09
N GLU A 297 2.29 -4.53 5.08
CA GLU A 297 1.40 -3.42 4.72
C GLU A 297 -0.01 -3.91 4.35
N LEU A 298 -0.12 -4.99 3.57
CA LEU A 298 -1.40 -5.59 3.22
C LEU A 298 -2.15 -6.08 4.47
N LEU A 299 -1.47 -6.79 5.38
CA LEU A 299 -2.07 -7.28 6.63
C LEU A 299 -2.54 -6.13 7.53
N LEU A 300 -1.73 -5.08 7.67
CA LEU A 300 -2.07 -3.90 8.47
C LEU A 300 -3.28 -3.17 7.89
N ARG A 301 -3.35 -3.03 6.55
CA ARG A 301 -4.48 -2.40 5.86
C ARG A 301 -5.78 -3.20 6.00
N ARG A 302 -5.68 -4.53 6.10
CA ARG A 302 -6.81 -5.45 6.23
C ARG A 302 -7.18 -5.76 7.68
N LEU A 303 -6.56 -5.11 8.66
CA LEU A 303 -6.95 -5.28 10.05
C LEU A 303 -8.40 -4.86 10.26
N ASP A 304 -9.19 -5.80 10.79
CA ASP A 304 -10.57 -5.53 11.16
C ASP A 304 -10.62 -4.51 12.31
N THR A 305 -11.05 -3.29 11.99
CA THR A 305 -11.18 -2.20 12.97
C THR A 305 -12.35 -2.39 13.93
N SER A 306 -13.26 -3.33 13.66
CA SER A 306 -14.38 -3.66 14.55
C SER A 306 -13.95 -4.57 15.70
N SER A 307 -12.94 -5.41 15.48
CA SER A 307 -12.37 -6.26 16.51
C SER A 307 -11.50 -5.45 17.46
N LYS A 308 -11.90 -5.43 18.73
CA LYS A 308 -11.05 -4.92 19.80
C LYS A 308 -9.89 -5.91 19.90
N ASN A 309 -8.66 -5.42 19.71
CA ASN A 309 -7.39 -6.14 19.88
C ASN A 309 -6.79 -6.76 18.59
N ALA A 310 -7.41 -6.59 17.43
CA ALA A 310 -6.91 -7.18 16.18
C ALA A 310 -5.45 -6.83 15.87
N PHE A 311 -5.01 -5.60 16.17
CA PHE A 311 -3.62 -5.23 15.95
C PHE A 311 -2.69 -5.84 16.99
N ALA A 312 -3.11 -5.91 18.25
CA ALA A 312 -2.34 -6.59 19.30
C ALA A 312 -2.13 -8.07 18.98
N ASP A 313 -3.17 -8.75 18.48
CA ASP A 313 -3.11 -10.16 18.09
C ASP A 313 -2.19 -10.36 16.88
N LEU A 314 -2.24 -9.43 15.91
CA LEU A 314 -1.31 -9.44 14.78
C LEU A 314 0.15 -9.25 15.22
N LEU A 315 0.42 -8.37 16.20
CA LEU A 315 1.76 -8.22 16.78
C LEU A 315 2.23 -9.51 17.47
N CYS A 316 1.36 -10.21 18.20
CA CYS A 316 1.66 -11.54 18.76
C CYS A 316 1.99 -12.56 17.67
N GLN A 317 1.25 -12.54 16.55
CA GLN A 317 1.52 -13.41 15.41
C GLN A 317 2.86 -13.08 14.74
N PHE A 318 3.20 -11.80 14.57
CA PHE A 318 4.51 -11.41 14.05
C PHE A 318 5.63 -11.82 15.01
N SER A 319 5.48 -11.60 16.32
CA SER A 319 6.45 -12.00 17.33
C SER A 319 6.73 -13.50 17.30
N SER A 320 5.68 -14.33 17.15
CA SER A 320 5.80 -15.78 17.15
C SER A 320 6.31 -16.36 15.82
N ASN A 321 5.98 -15.73 14.69
CA ASN A 321 6.23 -16.31 13.35
C ASN A 321 7.36 -15.63 12.58
N LEU A 322 7.67 -14.36 12.85
CA LEU A 322 8.67 -13.59 12.11
C LEU A 322 10.07 -13.75 12.74
N GLN A 323 10.75 -14.82 12.35
CA GLN A 323 12.11 -15.13 12.81
C GLN A 323 13.15 -14.31 12.04
N ILE A 324 13.32 -13.04 12.42
CA ILE A 324 14.21 -12.06 11.75
C ILE A 324 15.64 -12.59 11.63
N ASP A 325 16.12 -13.29 12.65
CA ASP A 325 17.46 -13.91 12.74
C ASP A 325 17.70 -14.99 11.68
N LYS A 326 16.62 -15.58 11.14
CA LYS A 326 16.68 -16.66 10.13
C LYS A 326 16.34 -16.19 8.73
N LEU A 327 16.03 -14.91 8.54
CA LEU A 327 15.73 -14.37 7.21
C LEU A 327 16.98 -14.47 6.32
N ARG A 328 16.78 -14.97 5.10
CA ARG A 328 17.81 -15.10 4.09
C ARG A 328 17.25 -14.63 2.76
N LEU A 329 17.98 -13.72 2.10
CA LEU A 329 17.64 -13.33 0.74
C LEU A 329 17.67 -14.55 -0.18
N SER A 330 16.65 -14.67 -1.01
CA SER A 330 16.57 -15.72 -2.02
C SER A 330 17.79 -15.65 -2.95
N ARG A 331 18.34 -16.82 -3.31
CA ARG A 331 19.45 -16.91 -4.28
C ARG A 331 18.99 -16.75 -5.73
N ARG A 332 17.68 -16.66 -5.98
CA ARG A 332 17.13 -16.55 -7.33
C ARG A 332 17.12 -15.10 -7.80
N GLY A 333 18.18 -14.71 -8.51
CA GLY A 333 18.32 -13.39 -9.12
C GLY A 333 19.20 -12.43 -8.33
N LYS A 334 19.41 -11.23 -8.87
CA LYS A 334 20.06 -10.15 -8.13
C LYS A 334 19.05 -9.58 -7.12
N PRO A 335 19.39 -9.54 -5.82
CA PRO A 335 18.49 -8.98 -4.82
C PRO A 335 18.24 -7.50 -5.12
N ARG A 336 16.97 -7.07 -5.08
CA ARG A 336 16.57 -5.68 -5.38
C ARG A 336 16.91 -4.74 -4.22
N ARG A 337 16.98 -5.28 -3.00
CA ARG A 337 17.19 -4.58 -1.73
C ARG A 337 18.09 -5.41 -0.83
N THR A 338 18.83 -4.76 0.06
CA THR A 338 19.58 -5.48 1.10
C THR A 338 18.61 -5.97 2.19
N LEU A 339 19.04 -6.97 2.97
CA LEU A 339 18.22 -7.46 4.08
C LEU A 339 17.97 -6.36 5.13
N ASP A 340 18.94 -5.46 5.31
CA ASP A 340 18.83 -4.30 6.21
C ASP A 340 17.76 -3.32 5.73
N ASP A 341 17.70 -3.02 4.43
CA ASP A 341 16.63 -2.18 3.84
C ASP A 341 15.24 -2.79 4.09
N ILE A 342 15.11 -4.11 3.84
CA ILE A 342 13.84 -4.83 3.98
C ILE A 342 13.36 -4.81 5.43
N VAL A 343 14.24 -5.17 6.37
CA VAL A 343 13.91 -5.20 7.79
C VAL A 343 13.59 -3.79 8.31
N GLY A 344 14.35 -2.78 7.87
CA GLY A 344 14.05 -1.38 8.19
C GLY A 344 12.65 -0.97 7.73
N GLU A 345 12.29 -1.28 6.48
CA GLU A 345 10.98 -0.95 5.91
C GLU A 345 9.81 -1.64 6.64
N VAL A 346 10.00 -2.89 7.10
CA VAL A 346 9.00 -3.59 7.92
C VAL A 346 8.65 -2.79 9.18
N PHE A 347 9.67 -2.34 9.92
CA PHE A 347 9.46 -1.57 11.14
C PHE A 347 8.98 -0.14 10.85
N ASP A 348 9.36 0.46 9.71
CA ASP A 348 8.79 1.72 9.25
C ASP A 348 7.27 1.59 9.01
N LYS A 349 6.81 0.52 8.34
CA LYS A 349 5.37 0.29 8.10
C LYS A 349 4.59 0.09 9.39
N LEU A 350 5.13 -0.69 10.33
CA LEU A 350 4.51 -0.88 11.66
C LEU A 350 4.44 0.43 12.44
N SER A 351 5.52 1.20 12.47
CA SER A 351 5.58 2.47 13.20
C SER A 351 4.64 3.53 12.60
N GLN A 352 4.59 3.65 11.28
CA GLN A 352 3.64 4.53 10.58
C GLN A 352 2.20 4.14 10.89
N PHE A 353 1.87 2.84 10.91
CA PHE A 353 0.54 2.37 11.25
C PHE A 353 0.13 2.73 12.68
N VAL A 354 1.05 2.60 13.63
CA VAL A 354 0.82 3.03 15.03
C VAL A 354 0.58 4.54 15.11
N VAL A 355 1.42 5.34 14.46
CA VAL A 355 1.32 6.81 14.47
C VAL A 355 0.00 7.28 13.86
N LEU A 356 -0.37 6.74 12.69
CA LEU A 356 -1.60 7.12 11.98
C LEU A 356 -2.87 6.70 12.71
N GLY A 357 -2.83 5.62 13.47
CA GLY A 357 -3.97 5.16 14.28
C GLY A 357 -4.10 5.84 15.65
N GLY A 358 -3.11 6.63 16.06
CA GLY A 358 -3.15 7.41 17.29
C GLY A 358 -3.40 6.58 18.55
N ASP A 359 -4.18 7.12 19.49
CA ASP A 359 -4.42 6.52 20.81
C ASP A 359 -4.99 5.10 20.75
N THR A 360 -5.79 4.79 19.75
CA THR A 360 -6.39 3.45 19.59
C THR A 360 -5.32 2.38 19.41
N ARG A 361 -4.36 2.63 18.51
CA ARG A 361 -3.24 1.71 18.25
C ARG A 361 -2.24 1.69 19.38
N TRP A 362 -1.98 2.83 20.03
CA TRP A 362 -1.13 2.85 21.22
C TRP A 362 -1.70 2.03 22.38
N LYS A 363 -3.02 2.03 22.59
CA LYS A 363 -3.68 1.15 23.57
C LYS A 363 -3.48 -0.33 23.24
N GLU A 364 -3.59 -0.70 21.96
CA GLU A 364 -3.32 -2.08 21.50
C GLU A 364 -1.85 -2.48 21.65
N VAL A 365 -0.91 -1.59 21.33
CA VAL A 365 0.53 -1.78 21.59
C VAL A 365 0.78 -2.01 23.08
N ASN A 366 0.20 -1.18 23.95
CA ASN A 366 0.37 -1.34 25.39
C ASN A 366 -0.21 -2.68 25.88
N ARG A 367 -1.33 -3.14 25.29
CA ARG A 367 -1.88 -4.47 25.59
C ARG A 367 -0.92 -5.57 25.16
N PHE A 368 -0.43 -5.54 23.92
CA PHE A 368 0.57 -6.49 23.42
C PHE A 368 1.79 -6.59 24.36
N LEU A 369 2.31 -5.44 24.81
CA LEU A 369 3.44 -5.39 25.74
C LEU A 369 3.12 -6.01 27.11
N ARG A 370 1.86 -5.92 27.57
CA ARG A 370 1.41 -6.48 28.86
C ARG A 370 1.13 -7.98 28.78
N THR A 371 0.55 -8.47 27.69
CA THR A 371 0.29 -9.91 27.46
C THR A 371 1.57 -10.73 27.49
N MET A 372 2.71 -10.10 27.19
CA MET A 372 4.04 -10.73 27.13
C MET A 372 4.91 -10.45 28.37
N GLY A 373 4.33 -9.91 29.45
CA GLY A 373 5.01 -9.70 30.75
C GLY A 373 4.73 -10.86 31.72
N PRO A 374 5.59 -11.09 32.73
CA PRO A 374 5.27 -12.07 33.77
C PRO A 374 4.00 -11.61 34.49
N THR A 375 2.95 -12.45 34.45
CA THR A 375 1.80 -12.33 35.33
C THR A 375 2.27 -12.57 36.75
N GLY A 376 2.65 -11.49 37.44
CA GLY A 376 2.98 -11.53 38.85
C GLY A 376 1.83 -12.13 39.64
N LYS A 377 2.09 -13.26 40.31
CA LYS A 377 1.21 -13.79 41.35
C LYS A 377 1.01 -12.71 42.41
N GLY A 378 -0.21 -12.17 42.52
CA GLY A 378 -0.60 -11.36 43.68
C GLY A 378 -1.70 -10.33 43.42
N VAL A 379 -2.91 -10.72 43.83
CA VAL A 379 -4.09 -9.90 44.22
C VAL A 379 -5.15 -9.61 43.14
N LEU A 380 -6.21 -10.45 43.18
CA LEU A 380 -7.68 -10.22 43.08
C LEU A 380 -8.15 -8.78 42.77
N ASP A 381 -9.25 -8.48 42.09
CA ASP A 381 -10.38 -9.18 41.45
C ASP A 381 -11.30 -8.05 40.95
N VAL A 382 -11.74 -8.01 39.69
CA VAL A 382 -13.08 -7.57 39.28
C VAL A 382 -13.38 -8.14 37.88
N ALA A 383 -14.13 -9.24 37.87
CA ALA A 383 -15.11 -9.68 36.89
C ALA A 383 -15.14 -9.03 35.48
N SER A 384 -14.93 -9.86 34.45
CA SER A 384 -15.72 -9.88 33.21
C SER A 384 -15.49 -11.22 32.50
N GLN A 385 -16.42 -12.15 32.68
CA GLN A 385 -16.51 -13.37 31.87
C GLN A 385 -16.98 -12.99 30.47
N GLU A 386 -16.18 -13.33 29.45
CA GLU A 386 -16.68 -13.75 28.15
C GLU A 386 -15.61 -14.61 27.47
N SER A 387 -15.96 -15.89 27.29
CA SER A 387 -15.10 -16.90 26.69
C SER A 387 -15.29 -16.93 25.17
N MET A 388 -14.21 -16.97 24.41
CA MET A 388 -14.10 -17.91 23.28
C MET A 388 -12.63 -18.02 22.82
N ILE A 389 -12.08 -19.21 23.07
CA ILE A 389 -10.86 -19.80 22.48
C ILE A 389 -9.60 -18.92 22.59
N ALA A 390 -9.04 -18.88 23.80
CA ALA A 390 -7.63 -18.55 23.99
C ALA A 390 -6.78 -19.74 23.50
N PRO A 391 -5.73 -19.52 22.67
CA PRO A 391 -4.75 -20.57 22.45
C PRO A 391 -4.05 -20.85 23.79
N GLU A 392 -4.04 -22.11 24.21
CA GLU A 392 -3.27 -22.58 25.35
C GLU A 392 -1.79 -22.25 25.13
N SER A 393 -1.24 -21.29 25.87
CA SER A 393 0.20 -21.12 26.00
C SER A 393 0.54 -20.71 27.44
N ASP A 394 0.61 -21.71 28.32
CA ASP A 394 1.04 -21.60 29.72
C ASP A 394 2.56 -21.37 29.88
N THR A 395 3.22 -20.81 28.86
CA THR A 395 4.63 -20.38 28.91
C THR A 395 4.71 -18.87 28.72
N PRO A 396 5.36 -18.11 29.62
CA PRO A 396 5.61 -16.70 29.39
C PRO A 396 6.43 -16.55 28.10
N HIS A 397 5.87 -15.91 27.08
CA HIS A 397 6.57 -15.65 25.82
C HIS A 397 7.90 -14.94 26.09
N THR A 398 9.02 -15.61 25.79
CA THR A 398 10.36 -15.05 25.94
C THR A 398 10.60 -13.99 24.88
N LEU A 399 11.22 -12.87 25.26
CA LEU A 399 11.53 -11.75 24.37
C LEU A 399 12.30 -12.23 23.12
N GLY A 400 11.75 -12.00 21.93
CA GLY A 400 12.38 -12.32 20.65
C GLY A 400 13.05 -11.13 19.97
N LEU A 401 13.77 -11.37 18.86
CA LEU A 401 14.45 -10.31 18.10
C LEU A 401 13.44 -9.29 17.53
N PHE A 402 12.29 -9.78 17.05
CA PHE A 402 11.18 -8.92 16.61
C PHE A 402 10.73 -7.97 17.72
N ASP A 403 10.55 -8.47 18.95
CA ASP A 403 10.08 -7.67 20.08
C ASP A 403 11.08 -6.58 20.46
N VAL A 404 12.38 -6.91 20.46
CA VAL A 404 13.45 -5.94 20.74
C VAL A 404 13.46 -4.84 19.68
N MET A 405 13.44 -5.21 18.40
CA MET A 405 13.48 -4.24 17.30
C MET A 405 12.19 -3.40 17.24
N LEU A 406 11.02 -3.99 17.48
CA LEU A 406 9.76 -3.26 17.59
C LEU A 406 9.81 -2.27 18.76
N SER A 407 10.26 -2.70 19.93
CA SER A 407 10.37 -1.86 21.13
C SER A 407 11.30 -0.66 20.92
N ILE A 408 12.46 -0.89 20.29
CA ILE A 408 13.42 0.16 19.92
C ILE A 408 12.78 1.15 18.93
N THR A 409 12.06 0.64 17.93
CA THR A 409 11.35 1.47 16.93
C THR A 409 10.26 2.30 17.59
N LEU A 410 9.45 1.72 18.48
CA LEU A 410 8.38 2.45 19.16
C LEU A 410 8.94 3.54 20.08
N LEU A 411 10.08 3.30 20.75
CA LEU A 411 10.76 4.30 21.56
C LEU A 411 11.39 5.44 20.73
N SER A 412 11.66 5.25 19.43
CA SER A 412 12.18 6.33 18.57
C SER A 412 11.10 7.32 18.16
N LEU A 413 9.82 6.94 18.29
CA LEU A 413 8.69 7.78 17.93
C LEU A 413 8.47 8.90 18.96
N ARG A 414 8.42 10.14 18.48
CA ARG A 414 8.09 11.31 19.32
C ARG A 414 6.69 11.24 19.94
N THR A 415 5.79 10.50 19.30
CA THR A 415 4.40 10.30 19.75
C THR A 415 4.26 9.15 20.75
N CYS A 416 5.35 8.47 21.13
CA CYS A 416 5.32 7.34 22.06
C CYS A 416 4.82 7.78 23.45
N PRO A 417 3.67 7.27 23.92
CA PRO A 417 3.13 7.65 25.22
C PRO A 417 4.03 7.19 26.37
N LEU A 418 4.09 7.97 27.46
CA LEU A 418 4.95 7.69 28.62
C LEU A 418 4.70 6.32 29.24
N ASN A 419 3.43 5.90 29.32
CA ASN A 419 3.07 4.58 29.84
C ASN A 419 3.59 3.43 28.96
N VAL A 420 3.56 3.58 27.63
CA VAL A 420 4.13 2.60 26.69
C VAL A 420 5.65 2.57 26.81
N ALA A 421 6.30 3.75 26.83
CA ALA A 421 7.74 3.85 27.01
C ALA A 421 8.19 3.21 28.34
N THR A 422 7.42 3.42 29.42
CA THR A 422 7.69 2.82 30.73
C THR A 422 7.51 1.30 30.69
N SER A 423 6.43 0.79 30.07
CA SER A 423 6.23 -0.65 29.88
C SER A 423 7.42 -1.27 29.12
N ILE A 424 7.87 -0.66 28.02
CA ILE A 424 9.02 -1.15 27.25
C ILE A 424 10.28 -1.19 28.11
N LYS A 425 10.59 -0.10 28.81
CA LYS A 425 11.75 0.01 29.70
C LYS A 425 11.73 -1.04 30.81
N GLN A 426 10.58 -1.24 31.45
CA GLN A 426 10.39 -2.27 32.47
C GLN A 426 10.62 -3.68 31.91
N ARG A 427 10.19 -3.97 30.68
CA ARG A 427 10.45 -5.28 30.04
C ARG A 427 11.94 -5.53 29.82
N PHE A 428 12.70 -4.51 29.42
CA PHE A 428 14.15 -4.65 29.30
C PHE A 428 14.81 -4.89 30.66
N VAL A 429 14.36 -4.20 31.71
CA VAL A 429 14.85 -4.42 33.10
C VAL A 429 14.55 -5.84 33.57
N GLN A 430 13.34 -6.34 33.37
CA GLN A 430 12.96 -7.72 33.73
C GLN A 430 13.76 -8.75 32.93
N SER A 431 14.07 -8.48 31.67
CA SER A 431 14.86 -9.37 30.82
C SER A 431 16.34 -9.45 31.25
N GLN A 432 16.80 -8.60 32.18
CA GLN A 432 18.13 -8.70 32.79
C GLN A 432 18.29 -9.91 33.71
N ASP A 433 17.26 -10.75 33.90
CA ASP A 433 17.42 -12.06 34.53
C ASP A 433 18.09 -13.07 33.58
N ASN A 434 18.06 -12.84 32.26
CA ASN A 434 18.76 -13.63 31.25
C ASN A 434 19.61 -12.74 30.33
N ILE A 435 20.68 -12.17 30.91
CA ILE A 435 21.56 -11.19 30.24
C ILE A 435 22.24 -11.75 28.99
N GLU A 436 22.57 -13.04 28.97
CA GLU A 436 23.20 -13.66 27.80
C GLU A 436 22.24 -13.68 26.60
N CYS A 437 20.97 -14.05 26.82
CA CYS A 437 19.96 -14.01 25.78
C CYS A 437 19.72 -12.59 25.30
N LEU A 438 19.58 -11.63 26.22
CA LEU A 438 19.38 -10.22 25.89
C LEU A 438 20.55 -9.66 25.07
N TYR A 439 21.79 -9.99 25.44
CA TYR A 439 22.99 -9.61 24.68
C TYR A 439 22.95 -10.14 23.25
N ARG A 440 22.59 -11.42 23.06
CA ARG A 440 22.51 -12.03 21.71
C ARG A 440 21.48 -11.30 20.85
N LEU A 441 20.29 -10.99 21.38
CA LEU A 441 19.24 -10.27 20.65
C LEU A 441 19.71 -8.88 20.19
N PHE A 442 20.35 -8.11 21.07
CA PHE A 442 20.90 -6.82 20.68
C PHE A 442 22.06 -6.95 19.69
N SER A 443 22.94 -7.94 19.87
CA SER A 443 24.03 -8.21 18.93
C SER A 443 23.51 -8.58 17.54
N ASP A 444 22.37 -9.26 17.44
CA ASP A 444 21.70 -9.56 16.18
C ASP A 444 21.03 -8.33 15.58
N ALA A 445 20.35 -7.52 16.41
CA ALA A 445 19.76 -6.25 15.97
C ALA A 445 20.82 -5.28 15.40
N LEU A 446 22.01 -5.22 16.02
CA LEU A 446 23.12 -4.35 15.61
C LEU A 446 23.74 -4.73 14.24
N LYS A 447 23.43 -5.93 13.70
CA LYS A 447 23.83 -6.31 12.34
C LYS A 447 23.08 -5.50 11.27
N PHE A 448 21.90 -4.96 11.61
CA PHE A 448 21.07 -4.12 10.75
C PHE A 448 21.47 -2.65 10.94
N LYS A 449 22.46 -2.19 10.16
CA LYS A 449 23.11 -0.88 10.36
C LYS A 449 22.15 0.27 10.10
N GLN A 450 21.37 0.23 9.03
CA GLN A 450 20.39 1.27 8.72
C GLN A 450 19.30 1.34 9.79
N PHE A 451 18.83 0.18 10.27
CA PHE A 451 17.92 0.14 11.40
C PHE A 451 18.51 0.83 12.63
N CYS A 452 19.78 0.56 12.95
CA CYS A 452 20.47 1.16 14.08
C CYS A 452 20.66 2.67 13.92
N GLU A 453 21.06 3.13 12.72
CA GLU A 453 21.25 4.56 12.41
C GLU A 453 19.99 5.42 12.63
N ARG A 454 18.82 4.84 12.36
CA ARG A 454 17.52 5.49 12.57
C ARG A 454 17.10 5.47 14.04
N ASN A 455 17.52 4.45 14.79
CA ASN A 455 17.08 4.20 16.16
C ASN A 455 18.19 4.33 17.22
N VAL A 456 19.23 5.14 16.95
CA VAL A 456 20.38 5.32 17.85
C VAL A 456 19.97 5.75 19.26
N ASN A 457 19.12 6.77 19.39
CA ASN A 457 18.78 7.35 20.68
C ASN A 457 18.05 6.36 21.62
N PRO A 458 17.04 5.59 21.17
CA PRO A 458 16.48 4.51 21.98
C PRO A 458 17.49 3.44 22.39
N ILE A 459 18.38 3.03 21.48
CA ILE A 459 19.41 2.02 21.81
C ILE A 459 20.34 2.55 22.91
N ILE A 460 20.76 3.82 22.81
CA ILE A 460 21.51 4.51 23.87
C ILE A 460 20.71 4.51 25.18
N SER A 461 19.42 4.86 25.13
CA SER A 461 18.59 4.90 26.34
C SER A 461 18.50 3.55 27.03
N VAL A 462 18.37 2.45 26.28
CA VAL A 462 18.39 1.10 26.86
C VAL A 462 19.77 0.74 27.41
N ALA A 463 20.85 1.09 26.70
CA ALA A 463 22.21 0.85 27.17
C ALA A 463 22.52 1.61 28.47
N GLN A 464 22.06 2.87 28.60
CA GLN A 464 22.15 3.66 29.83
C GLN A 464 21.41 3.00 31.00
N GLN A 465 20.20 2.47 30.75
CA GLN A 465 19.44 1.75 31.78
C GLN A 465 20.16 0.50 32.27
N CYS A 466 20.83 -0.23 31.37
CA CYS A 466 21.67 -1.36 31.73
C CYS A 466 22.89 -0.93 32.56
N LEU A 467 23.53 0.18 32.21
CA LEU A 467 24.67 0.75 32.95
C LEU A 467 24.31 1.21 34.37
N TRP A 468 23.12 1.77 34.56
CA TRP A 468 22.65 2.19 35.89
C TRP A 468 21.97 1.06 36.68
N SER A 469 21.97 -0.17 36.15
CA SER A 469 21.47 -1.32 36.89
C SER A 469 22.39 -1.66 38.06
N ALA A 470 21.81 -2.12 39.17
CA ALA A 470 22.58 -2.62 40.32
C ALA A 470 23.28 -3.97 40.04
N LYS A 471 22.92 -4.66 38.93
CA LYS A 471 23.49 -5.94 38.55
C LYS A 471 24.78 -5.74 37.73
N PRO A 472 25.96 -6.21 38.18
CA PRO A 472 27.23 -6.02 37.46
C PRO A 472 27.21 -6.55 36.01
N GLU A 473 26.52 -7.67 35.78
CA GLU A 473 26.37 -8.23 34.42
C GLU A 473 25.54 -7.35 33.49
N ALA A 474 24.54 -6.63 34.02
CA ALA A 474 23.75 -5.67 33.24
C ALA A 474 24.58 -4.42 32.92
N GLN A 475 25.45 -3.99 33.85
CA GLN A 475 26.39 -2.89 33.58
C GLN A 475 27.36 -3.24 32.46
N LYS A 476 27.94 -4.45 32.49
CA LYS A 476 28.78 -4.98 31.41
C LYS A 476 28.05 -5.03 30.07
N LEU A 477 26.78 -5.45 30.06
CA LEU A 477 25.94 -5.43 28.87
C LEU A 477 25.80 -4.00 28.34
N GLY A 478 25.44 -3.03 29.19
CA GLY A 478 25.29 -1.64 28.79
C GLY A 478 26.57 -1.06 28.16
N ALA A 479 27.72 -1.26 28.80
CA ALA A 479 29.02 -0.83 28.27
C ALA A 479 29.34 -1.49 26.91
N LYS A 480 29.01 -2.78 26.75
CA LYS A 480 29.22 -3.52 25.51
C LYS A 480 28.29 -3.05 24.39
N LEU A 481 27.03 -2.73 24.69
CA LEU A 481 26.09 -2.16 23.71
C LEU A 481 26.59 -0.82 23.19
N PHE A 482 27.12 0.05 24.05
CA PHE A 482 27.74 1.30 23.62
C PHE A 482 28.92 1.07 22.67
N LYS A 483 29.81 0.15 23.03
CA LYS A 483 30.96 -0.20 22.20
C LYS A 483 30.52 -0.70 20.81
N GLU A 484 29.60 -1.66 20.76
CA GLU A 484 29.13 -2.25 19.49
C GLU A 484 28.33 -1.22 18.66
N LEU A 485 27.55 -0.34 19.29
CA LEU A 485 26.83 0.72 18.60
C LEU A 485 27.79 1.72 17.92
N VAL A 486 28.89 2.11 18.59
CA VAL A 486 29.93 2.95 17.98
C VAL A 486 30.58 2.28 16.78
N LEU A 487 30.79 0.96 16.83
CA LEU A 487 31.35 0.20 15.71
C LEU A 487 30.36 0.02 14.56
N ALA A 488 29.06 -0.08 14.85
CA ALA A 488 28.01 -0.27 13.87
C ALA A 488 27.67 1.00 13.08
N LEU A 489 27.83 2.19 13.68
CA LEU A 489 27.44 3.47 13.09
C LEU A 489 28.51 4.04 12.13
N PRO A 490 28.10 4.68 11.01
CA PRO A 490 29.03 5.31 10.08
C PRO A 490 29.68 6.54 10.72
N LYS A 491 30.98 6.72 10.49
CA LYS A 491 31.82 7.79 11.08
C LYS A 491 31.36 9.24 10.85
N ARG A 492 30.32 9.47 10.04
CA ARG A 492 29.89 10.80 9.57
C ARG A 492 28.96 11.57 10.52
N ARG A 493 28.49 10.99 11.63
CA ARG A 493 27.74 11.73 12.68
C ARG A 493 28.66 12.12 13.83
N GLU A 494 29.40 13.21 13.66
CA GLU A 494 30.23 13.78 14.74
C GLU A 494 29.38 14.13 15.98
N VAL A 495 28.13 14.59 15.81
CA VAL A 495 27.24 15.02 16.91
C VAL A 495 26.75 13.87 17.80
N GLY A 496 26.59 12.65 17.26
CA GLY A 496 26.20 11.47 18.05
C GLY A 496 27.37 10.84 18.81
N HIS A 497 28.57 10.93 18.25
CA HIS A 497 29.78 10.49 18.92
C HIS A 497 30.06 11.31 20.18
N TRP A 498 29.88 12.63 20.19
CA TRP A 498 30.14 13.42 21.39
C TRP A 498 29.27 13.04 22.61
N ASN A 499 27.99 12.72 22.43
CA ASN A 499 27.15 12.24 23.54
C ASN A 499 27.50 10.81 23.98
N ILE A 500 27.76 9.90 23.03
CA ILE A 500 28.18 8.53 23.36
C ILE A 500 29.55 8.52 24.06
N PHE A 501 30.50 9.31 23.57
CA PHE A 501 31.81 9.48 24.18
C PHE A 501 31.71 10.19 25.53
N SER A 502 30.92 11.26 25.67
CA SER A 502 30.75 11.95 26.96
C SER A 502 30.15 11.02 28.03
N ILE A 503 29.17 10.18 27.68
CA ILE A 503 28.60 9.18 28.60
C ILE A 503 29.61 8.07 28.92
N ALA A 504 30.31 7.54 27.92
CA ALA A 504 31.32 6.50 28.12
C ALA A 504 32.55 7.00 28.92
N PHE A 505 32.92 8.27 28.78
CA PHE A 505 34.03 8.92 29.48
C PHE A 505 33.65 9.38 30.90
N SER A 506 32.35 9.52 31.20
CA SER A 506 31.87 9.80 32.57
C SER A 506 31.79 8.53 33.44
N LEU A 507 32.04 7.35 32.85
CA LEU A 507 31.95 6.02 33.48
C LEU A 507 33.33 5.36 33.69
N PHE A 508 34.40 6.04 33.29
CA PHE A 508 35.79 5.76 33.64
C PHE A 508 36.32 6.95 34.45
#